data_AF-C4MA38-F1
#
_entry.id   AF-C4MA38-F1
#
_cell.length_a   1.000
_cell.length_b   1.000
_cell.length_c   1.000
_cell.angle_alpha   90.00
_cell.angle_beta   90.00
_cell.angle_gamma   90.00
#
_symmetry.space_group_name_H-M   'P 1'
#
loop_
_entity.id
_entity.type
_entity.pdbx_description
1 polymer ?
#
loop_
_entity_poly.entity_id
_entity_poly.type
_entity_poly.pdbx_seq_one_letter_code
_entity_poly.pdbx_strand_id
1 'polypeptide(L)'
;PLPEGDNLPEYHTYCGKYVVNNTRREPIDLCGKQFNQGSCGSCYAASTANLGQYLYANISYYYNDKDINKTVKPLFTPQRWIDKAIPGGSNLQISKRCCGGNVMNILDAEPSYSLESDYPYIDGSGSTSTSCSPRGDQNPNVKIQMRNDHYHVFAVTGTHQEKVHTLKKIIHHYGPISTAIYSTIDPAFGNVGSGIYTFPSSCTDNTQTDHQVIIVGYGKEDGREFFIMRNSWYDGWGDGDNYLKISTDVLCGIGQKIGDFYIPLNYIVFAGNCKLDKNCDSCDQNTLKCSACKANTTLDARGMCVGEWEDPYDGVDDGSISLLLNMNILLFILLFFML
;
A
#
# COMPACT_ATOMS: atom_id res chain seq x y z
N PRO A 1 7.76 9.36 -12.75
CA PRO A 1 6.95 9.33 -13.99
C PRO A 1 6.72 7.87 -14.45
N LEU A 2 5.54 7.55 -14.98
CA LEU A 2 5.28 6.21 -15.52
C LEU A 2 5.96 6.06 -16.89
N PRO A 3 6.58 4.91 -17.23
CA PRO A 3 7.26 4.73 -18.51
C PRO A 3 6.34 4.97 -19.73
N GLU A 4 6.84 5.56 -20.81
CA GLU A 4 6.06 5.76 -22.04
C GLU A 4 6.08 4.51 -22.94
N GLY A 5 4.98 4.25 -23.67
CA GLY A 5 4.94 3.18 -24.69
C GLY A 5 4.77 1.74 -24.18
N ASP A 6 4.36 1.56 -22.92
CA ASP A 6 4.22 0.22 -22.33
C ASP A 6 3.11 -0.63 -22.97
N ASN A 7 3.47 -1.84 -23.40
CA ASN A 7 2.52 -2.92 -23.66
C ASN A 7 2.22 -3.65 -22.35
N LEU A 8 1.10 -3.29 -21.71
CA LEU A 8 0.65 -3.98 -20.50
C LEU A 8 0.09 -5.37 -20.85
N PRO A 9 0.40 -6.41 -20.05
CA PRO A 9 -0.25 -7.71 -20.21
C PRO A 9 -1.77 -7.58 -20.01
N GLU A 10 -2.58 -8.43 -20.64
CA GLU A 10 -4.04 -8.42 -20.43
C GLU A 10 -4.42 -8.81 -19.00
N TYR A 11 -3.59 -9.64 -18.37
CA TYR A 11 -3.77 -10.14 -17.03
C TYR A 11 -2.48 -10.01 -16.22
N HIS A 12 -2.56 -9.44 -15.02
CA HIS A 12 -1.41 -9.29 -14.14
C HIS A 12 -1.84 -9.23 -12.69
N THR A 13 -1.25 -10.07 -11.83
CA THR A 13 -1.62 -10.14 -10.41
C THR A 13 -0.45 -10.61 -9.54
N TYR A 14 -0.44 -10.14 -8.30
CA TYR A 14 0.59 -10.44 -7.31
C TYR A 14 0.15 -11.39 -6.19
N CYS A 15 -1.16 -11.66 -6.07
CA CYS A 15 -1.74 -12.23 -4.87
C CYS A 15 -2.87 -13.24 -5.12
N GLY A 16 -2.96 -14.22 -4.23
CA GLY A 16 -4.04 -15.20 -4.12
C GLY A 16 -4.14 -16.16 -5.31
N LYS A 17 -5.30 -16.82 -5.42
CA LYS A 17 -5.64 -17.77 -6.50
C LYS A 17 -5.65 -17.17 -7.91
N TYR A 18 -5.53 -15.85 -8.00
CA TYR A 18 -5.50 -15.09 -9.23
C TYR A 18 -4.11 -15.05 -9.86
N VAL A 19 -3.05 -15.50 -9.18
CA VAL A 19 -1.74 -15.59 -9.84
C VAL A 19 -1.71 -16.82 -10.75
N VAL A 20 -2.31 -16.71 -11.94
CA VAL A 20 -2.40 -17.81 -12.92
C VAL A 20 -1.30 -17.77 -13.96
N ASN A 21 -0.95 -16.57 -14.46
CA ASN A 21 0.10 -16.41 -15.46
C ASN A 21 0.79 -15.05 -15.25
N ASN A 22 2.13 -15.04 -15.35
CA ASN A 22 2.92 -13.81 -15.24
C ASN A 22 4.07 -13.87 -16.25
N THR A 23 4.16 -12.86 -17.11
CA THR A 23 5.13 -12.84 -18.22
C THR A 23 6.54 -12.46 -17.79
N ARG A 24 6.72 -11.97 -16.56
CA ARG A 24 8.00 -11.45 -16.01
C ARG A 24 8.55 -12.27 -14.84
N ARG A 25 7.76 -13.15 -14.23
CA ARG A 25 8.18 -14.05 -13.14
C ARG A 25 7.29 -15.28 -13.03
N GLU A 26 7.71 -16.26 -12.24
CA GLU A 26 6.88 -17.39 -11.86
C GLU A 26 5.52 -16.94 -11.27
N PRO A 27 4.41 -17.63 -11.57
CA PRO A 27 3.09 -17.29 -11.06
C PRO A 27 2.96 -17.74 -9.59
N ILE A 28 3.57 -16.97 -8.70
CA ILE A 28 3.55 -17.20 -7.25
C ILE A 28 2.69 -16.17 -6.52
N ASP A 29 1.92 -16.65 -5.54
CA ASP A 29 1.24 -15.79 -4.60
C ASP A 29 2.27 -15.19 -3.62
N LEU A 30 2.34 -13.86 -3.54
CA LEU A 30 3.19 -13.13 -2.60
C LEU A 30 2.39 -12.50 -1.45
N CYS A 31 1.07 -12.62 -1.44
CA CYS A 31 0.27 -12.12 -0.35
C CYS A 31 0.23 -13.12 0.82
N GLY A 32 0.45 -12.62 2.03
CA GLY A 32 0.38 -13.41 3.26
C GLY A 32 -1.04 -13.69 3.73
N LYS A 33 -1.16 -14.15 4.98
CA LYS A 33 -2.45 -14.40 5.63
C LYS A 33 -3.34 -13.15 5.56
N GLN A 34 -4.64 -13.38 5.45
CA GLN A 34 -5.65 -12.32 5.55
C GLN A 34 -5.61 -11.66 6.93
N PHE A 35 -5.77 -10.34 6.92
CA PHE A 35 -6.03 -9.56 8.12
C PHE A 35 -7.52 -9.23 8.22
N ASN A 36 -8.12 -9.35 9.40
CA ASN A 36 -9.52 -9.00 9.65
C ASN A 36 -9.60 -7.83 10.63
N GLN A 37 -10.12 -6.69 10.19
CA GLN A 37 -10.27 -5.47 11.00
C GLN A 37 -11.44 -5.54 11.99
N GLY A 38 -12.34 -6.53 11.86
CA GLY A 38 -13.52 -6.69 12.69
C GLY A 38 -14.39 -5.43 12.72
N SER A 39 -14.86 -5.05 13.92
CA SER A 39 -15.71 -3.88 14.13
C SER A 39 -14.94 -2.55 14.20
N CYS A 40 -13.61 -2.56 14.11
CA CYS A 40 -12.80 -1.36 14.18
C CYS A 40 -12.62 -0.75 12.78
N GLY A 41 -12.97 0.54 12.62
CA GLY A 41 -12.76 1.33 11.40
C GLY A 41 -11.29 1.67 11.18
N SER A 42 -10.45 0.64 11.03
CA SER A 42 -8.99 0.70 10.90
C SER A 42 -8.49 0.24 9.53
N CYS A 43 -9.37 0.24 8.52
CA CYS A 43 -9.05 -0.14 7.14
C CYS A 43 -7.83 0.60 6.57
N TYR A 44 -7.62 1.87 6.92
CA TYR A 44 -6.43 2.64 6.55
C TYR A 44 -5.13 1.94 7.01
N ALA A 45 -5.07 1.50 8.26
CA ALA A 45 -3.93 0.79 8.81
C ALA A 45 -3.85 -0.66 8.30
N ALA A 46 -4.98 -1.35 8.18
CA ALA A 46 -5.04 -2.73 7.70
C ALA A 46 -4.63 -2.85 6.22
N SER A 47 -5.03 -1.90 5.38
CA SER A 47 -4.60 -1.82 3.97
C SER A 47 -3.08 -1.61 3.86
N THR A 48 -2.52 -0.74 4.71
CA THR A 48 -1.07 -0.53 4.81
C THR A 48 -0.33 -1.79 5.26
N ALA A 49 -0.88 -2.50 6.25
CA ALA A 49 -0.33 -3.78 6.71
C ALA A 49 -0.31 -4.79 5.56
N ASN A 50 -1.44 -4.95 4.86
CA ASN A 50 -1.57 -5.84 3.70
C ASN A 50 -0.56 -5.53 2.59
N LEU A 51 -0.34 -4.25 2.27
CA LEU A 51 0.68 -3.82 1.33
C LEU A 51 2.09 -4.18 1.81
N GLY A 52 2.38 -3.94 3.10
CA GLY A 52 3.63 -4.34 3.73
C GLY A 52 3.89 -5.85 3.65
N GLN A 53 2.87 -6.69 3.86
CA GLN A 53 3.00 -8.15 3.75
C GLN A 53 3.50 -8.56 2.36
N TYR A 54 2.91 -7.97 1.32
CA TYR A 54 3.34 -8.20 -0.06
C TYR A 54 4.80 -7.76 -0.26
N LEU A 55 5.16 -6.56 0.20
CA LEU A 55 6.51 -6.02 0.01
C LEU A 55 7.56 -6.90 0.70
N TYR A 56 7.31 -7.31 1.93
CA TYR A 56 8.22 -8.18 2.67
C TYR A 56 8.34 -9.55 2.00
N ALA A 57 7.23 -10.13 1.55
CA ALA A 57 7.25 -11.38 0.80
C ALA A 57 8.07 -11.24 -0.49
N ASN A 58 7.87 -10.16 -1.25
CA ASN A 58 8.63 -9.89 -2.46
C ASN A 58 10.14 -9.75 -2.16
N ILE A 59 10.54 -8.95 -1.17
CA ILE A 59 11.94 -8.81 -0.75
C ILE A 59 12.51 -10.18 -0.34
N SER A 60 11.80 -10.93 0.49
CA SER A 60 12.25 -12.24 0.97
C SER A 60 12.35 -13.28 -0.16
N TYR A 61 11.50 -13.20 -1.19
CA TYR A 61 11.57 -14.07 -2.36
C TYR A 61 12.87 -13.84 -3.13
N TYR A 62 13.22 -12.60 -3.44
CA TYR A 62 14.49 -12.30 -4.09
C TYR A 62 15.69 -12.61 -3.19
N TYR A 63 15.60 -12.28 -1.90
CA TYR A 63 16.65 -12.64 -0.93
C TYR A 63 16.90 -14.15 -0.90
N ASN A 64 15.87 -14.98 -1.00
CA ASN A 64 16.00 -16.44 -0.99
C ASN A 64 16.15 -17.03 -2.40
N ASP A 65 16.80 -16.33 -3.33
CA ASP A 65 17.11 -16.83 -4.68
C ASP A 65 15.87 -17.28 -5.46
N LYS A 66 14.75 -16.57 -5.26
CA LYS A 66 13.46 -16.84 -5.90
C LYS A 66 12.88 -18.21 -5.52
N ASP A 67 13.19 -18.72 -4.33
CA ASP A 67 12.61 -19.96 -3.77
C ASP A 67 11.34 -19.66 -2.96
N ILE A 68 10.18 -20.02 -3.51
CA ILE A 68 8.87 -19.79 -2.88
C ILE A 68 8.72 -20.52 -1.54
N ASN A 69 9.42 -21.65 -1.33
CA ASN A 69 9.33 -22.39 -0.07
C ASN A 69 10.09 -21.70 1.07
N LYS A 70 10.97 -20.74 0.74
CA LYS A 70 11.71 -19.91 1.68
C LYS A 70 11.18 -18.48 1.77
N THR A 71 10.23 -18.11 0.91
CA THR A 71 9.56 -16.81 0.97
C THR A 71 8.79 -16.65 2.28
N VAL A 72 9.05 -15.54 2.97
CA VAL A 72 8.44 -15.22 4.25
C VAL A 72 7.27 -14.27 4.01
N LYS A 73 6.08 -14.69 4.40
CA LYS A 73 4.85 -13.89 4.30
C LYS A 73 4.36 -13.50 5.70
N PRO A 74 4.91 -12.44 6.31
CA PRO A 74 4.56 -12.06 7.67
C PRO A 74 3.11 -11.57 7.76
N LEU A 75 2.51 -11.70 8.95
CA LEU A 75 1.28 -11.00 9.31
C LEU A 75 1.65 -9.74 10.08
N PHE A 76 1.54 -8.58 9.43
CA PHE A 76 1.80 -7.29 10.07
C PHE A 76 0.55 -6.79 10.80
N THR A 77 0.78 -6.23 11.98
CA THR A 77 -0.29 -5.68 12.81
C THR A 77 -0.55 -4.22 12.49
N PRO A 78 -1.81 -3.81 12.27
CA PRO A 78 -2.18 -2.41 12.27
C PRO A 78 -2.32 -1.85 13.70
N GLN A 79 -2.32 -2.70 14.73
CA GLN A 79 -2.62 -2.31 16.10
C GLN A 79 -1.69 -1.20 16.59
N ARG A 80 -0.38 -1.37 16.35
CA ARG A 80 0.62 -0.40 16.80
C ARG A 80 0.43 0.98 16.18
N TRP A 81 0.06 1.04 14.89
CA TRP A 81 -0.25 2.28 14.20
C TRP A 81 -1.46 2.98 14.79
N ILE A 82 -2.55 2.23 15.03
CA ILE A 82 -3.79 2.83 15.54
C ILE A 82 -3.73 3.17 17.03
N ASP A 83 -2.81 2.55 17.78
CA ASP A 83 -2.56 2.85 19.18
C ASP A 83 -1.71 4.09 19.40
N LYS A 84 -0.84 4.45 18.46
CA LYS A 84 0.01 5.62 18.59
C LYS A 84 -0.78 6.90 18.33
N ALA A 85 -0.67 7.85 19.28
CA ALA A 85 -1.21 9.18 19.12
C ALA A 85 -0.36 9.98 18.12
N ILE A 86 -1.03 10.69 17.21
CA ILE A 86 -0.40 11.49 16.16
C ILE A 86 -0.52 12.96 16.58
N PRO A 87 0.57 13.67 16.89
CA PRO A 87 0.48 15.06 17.34
C PRO A 87 0.08 16.03 16.22
N GLY A 88 -1.08 16.67 16.36
CA GLY A 88 -1.39 18.03 15.87
C GLY A 88 -1.80 18.25 14.40
N GLY A 89 -2.95 18.91 14.17
CA GLY A 89 -3.21 19.66 12.92
C GLY A 89 -4.65 19.74 12.39
N SER A 90 -5.55 20.53 13.02
CA SER A 90 -6.97 20.74 12.63
C SER A 90 -7.82 19.46 12.53
N ASN A 91 -9.16 19.58 12.58
CA ASN A 91 -10.10 18.46 12.70
C ASN A 91 -10.01 17.37 11.59
N LEU A 92 -9.18 17.56 10.56
CA LEU A 92 -9.08 16.74 9.36
C LEU A 92 -7.78 15.90 9.26
N GLN A 93 -6.79 16.08 10.14
CA GLN A 93 -5.52 15.31 10.11
C GLN A 93 -5.35 14.29 11.24
N ILE A 94 -6.40 14.03 12.04
CA ILE A 94 -6.29 13.14 13.20
C ILE A 94 -6.76 11.74 12.80
N SER A 95 -5.85 10.76 12.78
CA SER A 95 -6.26 9.35 12.77
C SER A 95 -6.88 9.00 14.11
N LYS A 96 -8.15 8.55 14.10
CA LYS A 96 -8.97 8.31 15.29
C LYS A 96 -9.13 6.82 15.55
N ARG A 97 -8.03 6.07 15.54
CA ARG A 97 -7.99 4.63 15.84
C ARG A 97 -9.08 3.85 15.09
N CYS A 98 -10.17 3.45 15.77
CA CYS A 98 -11.28 2.69 15.19
C CYS A 98 -12.37 3.53 14.51
N CYS A 99 -12.23 4.85 14.49
CA CYS A 99 -13.21 5.78 13.94
C CYS A 99 -12.73 6.40 12.62
N GLY A 100 -11.87 5.68 11.89
CA GLY A 100 -11.23 6.15 10.67
C GLY A 100 -9.92 6.88 10.92
N GLY A 101 -9.12 6.99 9.86
CA GLY A 101 -7.83 7.65 9.91
C GLY A 101 -7.20 7.75 8.54
N ASN A 102 -6.02 8.35 8.51
CA ASN A 102 -5.26 8.61 7.30
C ASN A 102 -3.93 7.85 7.38
N VAL A 103 -3.54 7.23 6.28
CA VAL A 103 -2.35 6.38 6.21
C VAL A 103 -1.06 7.18 6.42
N MET A 104 -0.96 8.37 5.82
CA MET A 104 0.28 9.14 5.88
C MET A 104 0.59 9.55 7.31
N ASN A 105 -0.45 9.97 8.04
CA ASN A 105 -0.32 10.29 9.45
C ASN A 105 0.24 9.11 10.28
N ILE A 106 -0.25 7.87 10.07
CA ILE A 106 0.26 6.72 10.84
C ILE A 106 1.67 6.32 10.42
N LEU A 107 2.02 6.43 9.14
CA LEU A 107 3.36 6.11 8.65
C LEU A 107 4.40 7.17 9.07
N ASP A 108 4.02 8.43 9.14
CA ASP A 108 4.88 9.52 9.61
C ASP A 108 5.13 9.42 11.12
N ALA A 109 4.08 9.12 11.90
CA ALA A 109 4.19 8.97 13.35
C ALA A 109 4.87 7.66 13.77
N GLU A 110 4.71 6.61 12.97
CA GLU A 110 5.25 5.28 13.21
C GLU A 110 5.63 4.60 11.89
N PRO A 111 6.85 4.85 11.39
CA PRO A 111 7.31 4.31 10.12
C PRO A 111 7.80 2.87 10.23
N SER A 112 7.33 2.08 11.21
CA SER A 112 7.83 0.72 11.43
C SER A 112 6.74 -0.34 11.39
N TYR A 113 7.08 -1.48 10.80
CA TYR A 113 6.21 -2.65 10.68
C TYR A 113 6.58 -3.65 11.78
N SER A 114 5.58 -4.08 12.54
CA SER A 114 5.70 -5.09 13.60
C SER A 114 4.72 -6.24 13.34
N LEU A 115 5.07 -7.43 13.82
CA LEU A 115 4.25 -8.62 13.61
C LEU A 115 3.04 -8.63 14.53
N GLU A 116 1.96 -9.22 14.04
CA GLU A 116 0.77 -9.58 14.83
C GLU A 116 1.11 -10.42 16.07
N SER A 117 2.10 -11.30 15.99
CA SER A 117 2.55 -12.09 17.15
C SER A 117 3.21 -11.26 18.25
N ASP A 118 3.82 -10.13 17.88
CA ASP A 118 4.64 -9.31 18.80
C ASP A 118 3.85 -8.09 19.32
N TYR A 119 2.79 -7.69 18.59
CA TYR A 119 1.85 -6.64 18.96
C TYR A 119 0.43 -7.02 18.47
N PRO A 120 -0.29 -7.87 19.22
CA PRO A 120 -1.56 -8.44 18.78
C PRO A 120 -2.66 -7.40 18.55
N TYR A 121 -3.45 -7.60 17.50
CA TYR A 121 -4.63 -6.81 17.19
C TYR A 121 -5.81 -7.22 18.06
N ILE A 122 -6.21 -6.32 18.95
CA ILE A 122 -7.30 -6.55 19.89
C ILE A 122 -8.56 -5.79 19.53
N ASP A 123 -8.46 -4.73 18.74
CA ASP A 123 -9.61 -3.87 18.44
C ASP A 123 -10.59 -4.51 17.44
N GLY A 124 -10.18 -5.57 16.74
CA GLY A 124 -11.04 -6.33 15.82
C GLY A 124 -11.90 -7.42 16.48
N SER A 125 -11.73 -7.70 17.77
CA SER A 125 -12.31 -8.91 18.39
C SER A 125 -13.80 -8.81 18.77
N GLY A 126 -14.58 -7.97 18.09
CA GLY A 126 -16.02 -7.79 18.38
C GLY A 126 -16.32 -7.18 19.75
N SER A 127 -15.35 -6.51 20.38
CA SER A 127 -15.56 -5.76 21.62
C SER A 127 -16.60 -4.66 21.39
N THR A 128 -17.62 -4.59 22.26
CA THR A 128 -18.72 -3.63 22.20
C THR A 128 -18.29 -2.18 22.48
N SER A 129 -16.99 -1.92 22.73
CA SER A 129 -16.45 -0.57 22.90
C SER A 129 -15.16 -0.38 22.11
N THR A 130 -15.25 -0.34 20.78
CA THR A 130 -14.16 0.17 19.94
C THR A 130 -13.98 1.67 20.22
N SER A 131 -12.80 2.07 20.69
CA SER A 131 -12.51 3.46 21.06
C SER A 131 -11.89 4.23 19.91
N CYS A 132 -12.29 5.49 19.74
CA CYS A 132 -11.62 6.42 18.83
C CYS A 132 -10.27 6.92 19.39
N SER A 133 -10.03 6.72 20.68
CA SER A 133 -8.85 7.26 21.37
C SER A 133 -7.65 6.31 21.24
N PRO A 134 -6.47 6.83 20.83
CA PRO A 134 -5.22 6.07 20.86
C PRO A 134 -4.91 5.56 22.27
N ARG A 135 -4.25 4.40 22.39
CA ARG A 135 -3.80 3.84 23.68
C ARG A 135 -2.41 4.28 24.11
N GLY A 136 -1.64 4.88 23.19
CA GLY A 136 -0.19 5.00 23.29
C GLY A 136 0.52 3.70 22.86
N ASP A 137 1.82 3.77 22.61
CA ASP A 137 2.62 2.59 22.26
C ASP A 137 2.62 1.57 23.41
N GLN A 138 1.90 0.47 23.25
CA GLN A 138 1.81 -0.59 24.26
C GLN A 138 3.07 -1.47 24.33
N ASN A 139 3.95 -1.41 23.32
CA ASN A 139 5.20 -2.17 23.30
C ASN A 139 6.30 -1.40 22.53
N PRO A 140 6.99 -0.44 23.19
CA PRO A 140 8.02 0.37 22.55
C PRO A 140 9.27 -0.42 22.13
N ASN A 141 9.49 -1.61 22.71
CA ASN A 141 10.62 -2.49 22.39
C ASN A 141 10.24 -3.60 21.41
N VAL A 142 9.06 -3.51 20.76
CA VAL A 142 8.62 -4.50 19.78
C VAL A 142 9.66 -4.66 18.66
N LYS A 143 9.87 -5.90 18.21
CA LYS A 143 10.81 -6.18 17.13
C LYS A 143 10.30 -5.57 15.83
N ILE A 144 11.12 -4.71 15.24
CA ILE A 144 10.85 -4.11 13.93
C ILE A 144 11.28 -5.09 12.84
N GLN A 145 10.37 -5.34 11.89
CA GLN A 145 10.62 -6.24 10.76
C GLN A 145 10.99 -5.48 9.49
N MET A 146 10.44 -4.28 9.31
CA MET A 146 10.62 -3.44 8.14
C MET A 146 10.39 -2.00 8.55
N ARG A 147 11.03 -1.04 7.86
CA ARG A 147 10.73 0.38 8.04
C ARG A 147 10.27 1.01 6.73
N ASN A 148 9.27 1.86 6.83
CA ASN A 148 8.88 2.79 5.81
C ASN A 148 9.95 3.88 5.70
N ASP A 149 10.48 4.09 4.50
CA ASP A 149 11.34 5.23 4.20
C ASP A 149 10.47 6.41 3.79
N HIS A 150 9.65 6.20 2.76
CA HIS A 150 8.70 7.17 2.25
C HIS A 150 7.55 6.46 1.53
N TYR A 151 6.60 7.25 1.03
CA TYR A 151 5.48 6.78 0.22
C TYR A 151 5.36 7.63 -1.04
N HIS A 152 4.75 7.08 -2.08
CA HIS A 152 4.44 7.83 -3.29
C HIS A 152 2.93 7.79 -3.53
N VAL A 153 2.34 8.98 -3.72
CA VAL A 153 0.93 9.16 -4.00
C VAL A 153 0.75 9.46 -5.49
N PHE A 154 -0.08 8.66 -6.15
CA PHE A 154 -0.37 8.84 -7.56
C PHE A 154 -1.58 9.76 -7.76
N ALA A 155 -1.37 10.84 -8.50
CA ALA A 155 -2.46 11.60 -9.08
C ALA A 155 -2.91 10.92 -10.38
N VAL A 156 -4.10 10.32 -10.35
CA VAL A 156 -4.68 9.65 -11.52
C VAL A 156 -5.73 10.60 -12.13
N THR A 157 -5.48 11.05 -13.35
CA THR A 157 -6.25 12.09 -14.05
C THR A 157 -6.61 11.67 -15.47
N GLY A 158 -7.42 12.46 -16.17
CA GLY A 158 -7.87 12.17 -17.53
C GLY A 158 -9.26 11.55 -17.59
N THR A 159 -9.60 11.03 -18.77
CA THR A 159 -10.80 10.25 -19.06
C THR A 159 -10.84 8.95 -18.25
N HIS A 160 -12.02 8.33 -18.17
CA HIS A 160 -12.20 7.05 -17.46
C HIS A 160 -11.21 5.97 -17.94
N GLN A 161 -11.05 5.82 -19.25
CA GLN A 161 -10.14 4.86 -19.85
C GLN A 161 -8.67 5.17 -19.53
N GLU A 162 -8.28 6.45 -19.54
CA GLU A 162 -6.93 6.87 -19.15
C GLU A 162 -6.65 6.60 -17.67
N LYS A 163 -7.64 6.79 -16.79
CA LYS A 163 -7.52 6.46 -15.36
C LYS A 163 -7.31 4.96 -15.16
N VAL A 164 -8.15 4.12 -15.79
CA VAL A 164 -8.03 2.65 -15.73
C VAL A 164 -6.65 2.22 -16.24
N HIS A 165 -6.23 2.75 -17.39
CA HIS A 165 -4.92 2.44 -17.97
C HIS A 165 -3.77 2.87 -17.04
N THR A 166 -3.83 4.07 -16.47
CA THR A 166 -2.83 4.58 -15.52
C THR A 166 -2.72 3.70 -14.28
N LEU A 167 -3.85 3.29 -13.69
CA LEU A 167 -3.87 2.36 -12.55
C LEU A 167 -3.22 1.02 -12.91
N LYS A 168 -3.52 0.46 -14.09
CA LYS A 168 -2.88 -0.77 -14.57
C LYS A 168 -1.36 -0.59 -14.74
N LYS A 169 -0.89 0.55 -15.27
CA LYS A 169 0.54 0.86 -15.36
C LYS A 169 1.20 0.93 -13.99
N ILE A 170 0.56 1.61 -13.03
CA ILE A 170 1.09 1.70 -11.66
C ILE A 170 1.20 0.30 -11.06
N ILE A 171 0.14 -0.52 -11.16
CA ILE A 171 0.14 -1.88 -10.61
C ILE A 171 1.22 -2.74 -11.28
N HIS A 172 1.36 -2.63 -12.59
CA HIS A 172 2.33 -3.39 -13.37
C HIS A 172 3.78 -3.09 -13.00
N HIS A 173 4.09 -1.81 -12.83
CA HIS A 173 5.46 -1.38 -12.57
C HIS A 173 5.77 -1.42 -11.08
N TYR A 174 4.92 -0.88 -10.21
CA TYR A 174 5.20 -0.71 -8.79
C TYR A 174 4.74 -1.87 -7.90
N GLY A 175 3.80 -2.68 -8.38
CA GLY A 175 3.12 -3.71 -7.58
C GLY A 175 1.78 -3.25 -7.04
N PRO A 176 1.18 -4.00 -6.09
CA PRO A 176 -0.09 -3.65 -5.48
C PRO A 176 -0.12 -2.21 -4.96
N ILE A 177 -1.25 -1.55 -5.16
CA ILE A 177 -1.49 -0.18 -4.70
C ILE A 177 -2.55 -0.19 -3.61
N SER A 178 -2.39 0.66 -2.61
CA SER A 178 -3.50 0.98 -1.73
C SER A 178 -4.41 1.99 -2.42
N THR A 179 -5.72 1.88 -2.21
CA THR A 179 -6.72 2.81 -2.75
C THR A 179 -7.94 2.91 -1.83
N ALA A 180 -8.74 3.97 -2.02
CA ALA A 180 -9.98 4.18 -1.29
C ALA A 180 -11.19 3.89 -2.18
N ILE A 181 -12.28 3.39 -1.57
CA ILE A 181 -13.56 3.13 -2.23
C ILE A 181 -14.71 3.71 -1.41
N TYR A 182 -15.86 3.94 -2.05
CA TYR A 182 -17.10 4.25 -1.36
C TYR A 182 -17.91 2.98 -1.13
N SER A 183 -17.54 2.23 -0.10
CA SER A 183 -18.09 0.90 0.18
C SER A 183 -19.56 0.95 0.62
N THR A 184 -20.00 1.99 1.34
CA THR A 184 -21.36 2.06 1.88
C THR A 184 -22.41 2.58 0.90
N ILE A 185 -22.01 3.00 -0.31
CA ILE A 185 -22.96 3.41 -1.35
C ILE A 185 -23.91 2.28 -1.77
N ASP A 186 -23.43 1.03 -1.67
CA ASP A 186 -24.21 -0.17 -1.93
C ASP A 186 -24.18 -1.07 -0.70
N PRO A 187 -25.29 -1.18 0.06
CA PRO A 187 -25.40 -2.10 1.18
C PRO A 187 -25.10 -3.56 0.83
N ALA A 188 -25.27 -3.97 -0.43
CA ALA A 188 -24.99 -5.33 -0.88
C ALA A 188 -23.49 -5.65 -0.89
N PHE A 189 -22.62 -4.63 -0.96
CA PHE A 189 -21.17 -4.82 -1.01
C PHE A 189 -20.64 -5.58 0.22
N GLY A 190 -21.26 -5.40 1.39
CA GLY A 190 -20.88 -6.11 2.62
C GLY A 190 -21.11 -7.63 2.59
N ASN A 191 -21.95 -8.12 1.66
CA ASN A 191 -22.33 -9.53 1.53
C ASN A 191 -22.02 -10.08 0.14
N VAL A 192 -21.18 -9.38 -0.64
CA VAL A 192 -20.82 -9.81 -1.99
C VAL A 192 -20.05 -11.13 -1.93
N GLY A 193 -20.44 -12.05 -2.81
CA GLY A 193 -19.78 -13.33 -3.01
C GLY A 193 -18.82 -13.28 -4.20
N SER A 194 -18.69 -14.41 -4.90
CA SER A 194 -17.76 -14.52 -6.02
C SER A 194 -18.26 -13.86 -7.32
N GLY A 195 -17.32 -13.47 -8.18
CA GLY A 195 -17.59 -12.94 -9.52
C GLY A 195 -17.02 -11.54 -9.74
N ILE A 196 -17.45 -10.89 -10.83
CA ILE A 196 -17.11 -9.49 -11.12
C ILE A 196 -18.23 -8.61 -10.57
N TYR A 197 -17.92 -7.87 -9.51
CA TYR A 197 -18.82 -6.91 -8.89
C TYR A 197 -18.69 -5.54 -9.56
N THR A 198 -19.83 -4.91 -9.87
CA THR A 198 -19.87 -3.55 -10.43
C THR A 198 -20.57 -2.64 -9.44
N PHE A 199 -19.90 -1.57 -9.01
CA PHE A 199 -20.51 -0.55 -8.17
C PHE A 199 -21.70 0.13 -8.88
N PRO A 200 -22.67 0.68 -8.13
CA PRO A 200 -23.79 1.42 -8.73
C PRO A 200 -23.31 2.57 -9.61
N SER A 201 -23.99 2.80 -10.74
CA SER A 201 -23.67 3.91 -11.65
C SER A 201 -23.84 5.30 -11.03
N SER A 202 -24.50 5.38 -9.87
CA SER A 202 -24.58 6.61 -9.04
C SER A 202 -23.26 6.94 -8.35
N CYS A 203 -22.28 6.03 -8.32
CA CYS A 203 -20.96 6.31 -7.80
C CYS A 203 -20.13 7.09 -8.83
N THR A 204 -20.25 8.42 -8.77
CA THR A 204 -19.59 9.31 -9.72
C THR A 204 -18.11 9.53 -9.39
N ASP A 205 -17.36 10.05 -10.35
CA ASP A 205 -16.10 10.72 -10.08
C ASP A 205 -16.32 11.82 -9.01
N ASN A 206 -15.40 11.93 -8.06
CA ASN A 206 -15.45 12.82 -6.88
C ASN A 206 -16.39 12.38 -5.75
N THR A 207 -16.68 11.08 -5.62
CA THR A 207 -17.42 10.55 -4.49
C THR A 207 -16.66 10.63 -3.16
N GLN A 208 -17.36 10.72 -2.03
CA GLN A 208 -16.73 10.62 -0.71
C GLN A 208 -16.45 9.15 -0.41
N THR A 209 -15.16 8.77 -0.37
CA THR A 209 -14.75 7.41 -0.02
C THR A 209 -14.78 7.20 1.50
N ASP A 210 -14.98 5.95 1.92
CA ASP A 210 -15.14 5.58 3.34
C ASP A 210 -14.33 4.35 3.75
N HIS A 211 -13.69 3.65 2.81
CA HIS A 211 -12.99 2.40 3.06
C HIS A 211 -11.70 2.29 2.27
N GLN A 212 -10.63 1.82 2.91
CA GLN A 212 -9.31 1.66 2.30
C GLN A 212 -9.01 0.18 2.05
N VAL A 213 -8.55 -0.14 0.85
CA VAL A 213 -8.31 -1.51 0.35
C VAL A 213 -7.00 -1.52 -0.44
N ILE A 214 -6.56 -2.68 -0.94
CA ILE A 214 -5.47 -2.72 -1.92
C ILE A 214 -5.94 -3.34 -3.23
N ILE A 215 -5.44 -2.85 -4.35
CA ILE A 215 -5.58 -3.48 -5.66
C ILE A 215 -4.31 -4.27 -5.94
N VAL A 216 -4.44 -5.58 -6.05
CA VAL A 216 -3.31 -6.53 -6.19
C VAL A 216 -3.08 -6.98 -7.63
N GLY A 217 -3.90 -6.53 -8.56
CA GLY A 217 -3.87 -6.98 -9.94
C GLY A 217 -5.04 -6.48 -10.76
N TYR A 218 -5.07 -6.90 -12.01
CA TYR A 218 -6.13 -6.64 -12.96
C TYR A 218 -6.23 -7.77 -13.98
N GLY A 219 -7.35 -7.83 -14.68
CA GLY A 219 -7.57 -8.81 -15.73
C GLY A 219 -8.78 -8.48 -16.59
N LYS A 220 -9.13 -9.45 -17.44
CA LYS A 220 -10.29 -9.40 -18.30
C LYS A 220 -10.91 -10.80 -18.40
N GLU A 221 -12.23 -10.88 -18.34
CA GLU A 221 -13.00 -12.12 -18.45
C GLU A 221 -14.29 -11.83 -19.21
N ASP A 222 -14.60 -12.62 -20.24
CA ASP A 222 -15.77 -12.46 -21.11
C ASP A 222 -15.98 -11.02 -21.61
N GLY A 223 -14.88 -10.36 -22.00
CA GLY A 223 -14.92 -8.98 -22.49
C GLY A 223 -14.96 -7.90 -21.40
N ARG A 224 -15.14 -8.27 -20.13
CA ARG A 224 -15.24 -7.33 -19.00
C ARG A 224 -13.90 -7.19 -18.29
N GLU A 225 -13.40 -5.97 -18.19
CA GLU A 225 -12.18 -5.65 -17.47
C GLU A 225 -12.46 -5.47 -15.97
N PHE A 226 -11.52 -5.93 -15.13
CA PHE A 226 -11.65 -5.82 -13.68
C PHE A 226 -10.30 -5.56 -13.00
N PHE A 227 -10.37 -4.93 -11.84
CA PHE A 227 -9.32 -4.92 -10.84
C PHE A 227 -9.53 -6.07 -9.86
N ILE A 228 -8.43 -6.59 -9.29
CA ILE A 228 -8.48 -7.58 -8.22
C ILE A 228 -8.21 -6.85 -6.93
N MET A 229 -9.26 -6.68 -6.14
CA MET A 229 -9.21 -6.03 -4.84
C MET A 229 -8.91 -7.07 -3.78
N ARG A 230 -8.09 -6.70 -2.79
CA ARG A 230 -7.90 -7.42 -1.54
C ARG A 230 -8.38 -6.56 -0.38
N ASN A 231 -9.26 -7.12 0.44
CA ASN A 231 -9.92 -6.46 1.56
C ASN A 231 -9.36 -6.92 2.92
N SER A 232 -9.91 -6.39 4.01
CA SER A 232 -9.52 -6.70 5.39
C SER A 232 -10.71 -7.02 6.29
N TRP A 233 -11.70 -7.77 5.78
CA TRP A 233 -12.92 -8.14 6.49
C TRP A 233 -12.91 -9.61 6.93
N TYR A 234 -14.08 -10.18 7.20
CA TYR A 234 -14.26 -11.54 7.70
C TYR A 234 -14.04 -12.60 6.61
N ASP A 235 -13.64 -13.80 7.02
CA ASP A 235 -13.49 -14.95 6.13
C ASP A 235 -14.84 -15.28 5.48
N GLY A 236 -14.87 -15.43 4.16
CA GLY A 236 -16.11 -15.62 3.40
C GLY A 236 -16.60 -14.38 2.64
N TRP A 237 -16.07 -13.19 2.93
CA TRP A 237 -16.36 -12.02 2.10
C TRP A 237 -15.71 -12.15 0.71
N GLY A 238 -16.43 -11.73 -0.33
CA GLY A 238 -16.00 -11.78 -1.72
C GLY A 238 -15.88 -13.21 -2.23
N ASP A 239 -14.72 -13.53 -2.80
CA ASP A 239 -14.39 -14.85 -3.34
C ASP A 239 -14.12 -15.94 -2.28
N GLY A 240 -14.39 -15.64 -1.01
CA GLY A 240 -14.20 -16.50 0.15
C GLY A 240 -12.90 -16.24 0.91
N ASP A 241 -11.94 -15.58 0.27
CA ASP A 241 -10.57 -15.33 0.73
C ASP A 241 -10.22 -13.83 0.81
N ASN A 242 -11.24 -12.97 0.94
CA ASN A 242 -11.14 -11.51 1.00
C ASN A 242 -10.65 -10.82 -0.28
N TYR A 243 -10.73 -11.53 -1.40
CA TYR A 243 -10.54 -10.93 -2.70
C TYR A 243 -11.86 -10.76 -3.44
N LEU A 244 -11.89 -9.83 -4.37
CA LEU A 244 -13.02 -9.63 -5.26
C LEU A 244 -12.56 -9.03 -6.57
N LYS A 245 -13.14 -9.48 -7.68
CA LYS A 245 -12.97 -8.78 -8.96
C LYS A 245 -13.94 -7.60 -8.98
N ILE A 246 -13.42 -6.39 -9.11
CA ILE A 246 -14.19 -5.15 -9.23
C ILE A 246 -14.17 -4.71 -10.69
N SER A 247 -15.33 -4.58 -11.32
CA SER A 247 -15.43 -4.08 -12.69
C SER A 247 -14.77 -2.70 -12.81
N THR A 248 -14.04 -2.49 -13.89
CA THR A 248 -13.49 -1.17 -14.19
C THR A 248 -14.53 -0.19 -14.74
N ASP A 249 -15.78 -0.62 -14.99
CA ASP A 249 -16.84 0.26 -15.51
C ASP A 249 -17.18 1.41 -14.55
N VAL A 250 -17.12 1.16 -13.24
CA VAL A 250 -17.39 2.14 -12.19
C VAL A 250 -16.31 2.03 -11.11
N LEU A 251 -15.37 2.99 -11.09
CA LEU A 251 -14.22 2.96 -10.18
C LEU A 251 -14.57 3.27 -8.72
N CYS A 252 -15.63 4.03 -8.49
CA CYS A 252 -16.19 4.32 -7.17
C CYS A 252 -15.16 4.70 -6.08
N GLY A 253 -14.20 5.55 -6.45
CA GLY A 253 -13.10 6.01 -5.58
C GLY A 253 -11.71 5.51 -6.00
N ILE A 254 -11.62 4.37 -6.69
CA ILE A 254 -10.34 3.82 -7.15
C ILE A 254 -9.69 4.80 -8.13
N GLY A 255 -8.47 5.26 -7.85
CA GLY A 255 -7.79 6.24 -8.70
C GLY A 255 -8.44 7.63 -8.68
N GLN A 256 -9.40 7.90 -7.80
CA GLN A 256 -10.01 9.22 -7.74
C GLN A 256 -9.03 10.23 -7.15
N LYS A 257 -9.15 11.52 -7.51
CA LYS A 257 -8.49 12.65 -6.84
C LYS A 257 -9.54 13.49 -6.12
N ILE A 258 -9.52 13.57 -4.79
CA ILE A 258 -10.51 14.35 -4.03
C ILE A 258 -9.91 15.69 -3.57
N GLY A 259 -9.71 16.61 -4.51
CA GLY A 259 -9.24 17.97 -4.22
C GLY A 259 -7.92 18.05 -3.43
N ASP A 260 -7.60 19.24 -2.93
CA ASP A 260 -6.34 19.50 -2.21
C ASP A 260 -6.42 19.10 -0.71
N PHE A 261 -7.63 18.84 -0.19
CA PHE A 261 -7.89 18.62 1.23
C PHE A 261 -8.30 17.19 1.61
N TYR A 262 -8.65 16.35 0.62
CA TYR A 262 -8.92 14.93 0.81
C TYR A 262 -7.96 14.16 -0.09
N ILE A 263 -6.71 14.03 0.38
CA ILE A 263 -5.67 13.38 -0.40
C ILE A 263 -6.16 12.00 -0.82
N PRO A 264 -6.28 11.72 -2.12
CA PRO A 264 -6.63 10.40 -2.58
C PRO A 264 -5.53 9.44 -2.15
N LEU A 265 -5.87 8.40 -1.39
CA LEU A 265 -4.89 7.44 -0.91
C LEU A 265 -4.62 6.36 -1.97
N ASN A 266 -4.32 6.78 -3.21
CA ASN A 266 -3.73 5.92 -4.24
C ASN A 266 -2.22 5.95 -4.03
N TYR A 267 -1.71 5.03 -3.21
CA TYR A 267 -0.30 5.10 -2.84
C TYR A 267 0.36 3.73 -2.83
N ILE A 268 1.69 3.80 -2.95
CA ILE A 268 2.61 2.72 -2.62
C ILE A 268 3.53 3.19 -1.49
N VAL A 269 4.17 2.23 -0.84
CA VAL A 269 5.15 2.50 0.22
C VAL A 269 6.50 1.95 -0.19
N PHE A 270 7.54 2.72 0.08
CA PHE A 270 8.93 2.31 -0.09
C PHE A 270 9.42 1.91 1.29
N ALA A 271 9.33 0.61 1.57
CA ALA A 271 9.67 0.04 2.85
C ALA A 271 10.67 -1.11 2.68
N GLY A 272 11.65 -1.17 3.56
CA GLY A 272 12.79 -2.05 3.41
C GLY A 272 13.31 -2.62 4.73
N ASN A 273 14.18 -3.62 4.59
CA ASN A 273 14.96 -4.19 5.68
C ASN A 273 16.31 -4.62 5.13
N CYS A 274 17.37 -3.88 5.44
CA CYS A 274 18.73 -4.17 4.98
C CYS A 274 19.27 -5.55 5.42
N LYS A 275 18.62 -6.23 6.37
CA LYS A 275 18.96 -7.63 6.72
C LYS A 275 18.51 -8.63 5.67
N LEU A 276 17.54 -8.25 4.84
CA LEU A 276 17.04 -9.01 3.71
C LEU A 276 17.62 -8.50 2.38
N ASP A 277 18.76 -7.85 2.44
CA ASP A 277 19.49 -7.35 1.28
C ASP A 277 20.85 -8.05 1.20
N LYS A 278 21.01 -8.94 0.22
CA LYS A 278 22.28 -9.65 -0.01
C LYS A 278 23.40 -8.72 -0.46
N ASN A 279 23.06 -7.57 -1.02
CA ASN A 279 23.98 -6.60 -1.58
C ASN A 279 24.26 -5.45 -0.61
N CYS A 280 23.58 -5.40 0.53
CA CYS A 280 23.92 -4.47 1.59
C CYS A 280 25.22 -4.88 2.29
N ASP A 281 26.17 -3.95 2.36
CA ASP A 281 27.45 -4.13 3.05
C ASP A 281 27.39 -3.69 4.51
N SER A 282 26.66 -2.58 4.79
CA SER A 282 26.51 -2.02 6.13
C SER A 282 25.05 -1.71 6.46
N CYS A 283 24.45 -2.56 7.29
CA CYS A 283 23.05 -2.49 7.70
C CYS A 283 22.90 -1.89 9.10
N ASP A 284 22.30 -0.70 9.20
CA ASP A 284 21.97 -0.06 10.48
C ASP A 284 20.84 -0.85 11.17
N GLN A 285 21.13 -1.42 12.33
CA GLN A 285 20.21 -2.28 13.07
C GLN A 285 19.01 -1.54 13.66
N ASN A 286 19.08 -0.21 13.82
CA ASN A 286 18.02 0.63 14.38
C ASN A 286 17.08 1.15 13.31
N THR A 287 17.63 1.59 12.18
CA THR A 287 16.86 2.15 11.06
C THR A 287 16.53 1.09 9.99
N LEU A 288 17.14 -0.10 10.05
CA LEU A 288 17.02 -1.13 9.01
C LEU A 288 17.32 -0.62 7.59
N LYS A 289 18.07 0.49 7.48
CA LYS A 289 18.53 1.05 6.21
C LYS A 289 19.92 0.56 5.88
N CYS A 290 20.14 0.32 4.60
CA CYS A 290 21.47 0.04 4.11
C CYS A 290 22.23 1.35 3.91
N SER A 291 23.41 1.46 4.51
CA SER A 291 24.26 2.65 4.47
C SER A 291 25.38 2.57 3.41
N ALA A 292 25.69 1.37 2.92
CA ALA A 292 26.65 1.13 1.87
C ALA A 292 26.31 -0.16 1.12
N CYS A 293 26.37 -0.11 -0.21
CA CYS A 293 26.19 -1.26 -1.08
C CYS A 293 27.51 -1.92 -1.43
N LYS A 294 27.48 -3.23 -1.71
CA LYS A 294 28.61 -3.97 -2.25
C LYS A 294 28.99 -3.45 -3.64
N ALA A 295 30.23 -3.72 -4.07
CA ALA A 295 30.73 -3.30 -5.38
C ALA A 295 29.78 -3.73 -6.52
N ASN A 296 29.60 -2.83 -7.50
CA ASN A 296 28.70 -2.99 -8.66
C ASN A 296 27.20 -3.03 -8.32
N THR A 297 26.80 -2.54 -7.14
CA THR A 297 25.37 -2.37 -6.78
C THR A 297 25.13 -0.98 -6.22
N THR A 298 23.91 -0.47 -6.37
CA THR A 298 23.49 0.88 -5.96
C THR A 298 22.20 0.83 -5.16
N LEU A 299 22.02 1.78 -4.24
CA LEU A 299 20.75 1.93 -3.51
C LEU A 299 19.65 2.36 -4.48
N ASP A 300 18.57 1.60 -4.52
CA ASP A 300 17.32 2.01 -5.16
C ASP A 300 16.46 2.88 -4.22
N ALA A 301 15.30 3.31 -4.73
CA ALA A 301 14.33 4.11 -3.99
C ALA A 301 13.76 3.41 -2.74
N ARG A 302 13.88 2.09 -2.62
CA ARG A 302 13.44 1.32 -1.43
C ARG A 302 14.52 1.27 -0.35
N GLY A 303 15.72 1.79 -0.64
CA GLY A 303 16.89 1.63 0.23
C GLY A 303 17.49 0.24 0.17
N MET A 304 17.29 -0.49 -0.95
CA MET A 304 17.84 -1.80 -1.22
C MET A 304 18.95 -1.70 -2.28
N CYS A 305 20.02 -2.46 -2.11
CA CYS A 305 21.14 -2.53 -3.04
C CYS A 305 20.82 -3.47 -4.21
N VAL A 306 20.73 -2.90 -5.40
CA VAL A 306 20.40 -3.63 -6.64
C VAL A 306 21.56 -3.50 -7.63
N GLY A 307 21.84 -4.56 -8.40
CA GLY A 307 22.75 -4.48 -9.55
C GLY A 307 22.07 -3.84 -10.77
N GLU A 308 22.86 -3.43 -11.77
CA GLU A 308 22.40 -2.76 -13.02
C GLU A 308 21.33 -3.51 -13.83
N TRP A 309 21.00 -4.76 -13.48
CA TRP A 309 19.96 -5.58 -14.15
C TRP A 309 19.03 -6.32 -13.16
N GLU A 310 19.15 -6.02 -11.87
CA GLU A 310 18.38 -6.68 -10.80
C GLU A 310 17.31 -5.77 -10.20
N ASP A 311 17.26 -4.50 -10.58
CA ASP A 311 16.16 -3.63 -10.16
C ASP A 311 14.87 -4.05 -10.88
N PRO A 312 13.85 -4.59 -10.18
CA PRO A 312 12.56 -4.87 -10.79
C PRO A 312 11.84 -3.61 -11.29
N TYR A 313 12.35 -2.42 -10.96
CA TYR A 313 11.89 -1.10 -11.39
C TYR A 313 12.86 -0.37 -12.31
N ASP A 314 13.90 -1.04 -12.85
CA ASP A 314 14.88 -0.38 -13.73
C ASP A 314 14.19 0.31 -14.93
N GLY A 315 14.49 1.60 -15.13
CA GLY A 315 13.85 2.47 -16.12
C GLY A 315 12.55 3.17 -15.67
N VAL A 316 12.09 2.95 -14.44
CA VAL A 316 10.98 3.70 -13.84
C VAL A 316 11.55 4.83 -12.99
N ASP A 317 11.73 6.01 -13.57
CA ASP A 317 11.98 7.24 -12.81
C ASP A 317 10.78 7.43 -11.86
N ASP A 318 10.97 7.37 -10.55
CA ASP A 318 9.89 7.47 -9.55
C ASP A 318 9.52 8.93 -9.25
N GLY A 319 10.22 9.90 -9.88
CA GLY A 319 10.02 11.32 -9.64
C GLY A 319 10.27 11.73 -8.18
N SER A 320 10.99 10.92 -7.39
CA SER A 320 11.37 11.26 -6.03
C SER A 320 12.41 12.37 -6.06
N ILE A 321 11.93 13.62 -6.08
CA ILE A 321 12.73 14.71 -5.53
C ILE A 321 12.87 14.38 -4.05
N SER A 322 14.03 13.83 -3.68
CA SER A 322 14.52 13.85 -2.32
C SER A 322 14.39 15.30 -1.82
N LEU A 323 13.34 15.60 -1.09
CA LEU A 323 13.25 16.76 -0.20
C LEU A 323 14.20 16.51 0.97
N LEU A 324 15.48 16.36 0.66
CA LEU A 324 16.54 16.75 1.57
C LEU A 324 16.28 18.22 1.83
N LEU A 325 15.84 18.50 3.06
CA LEU A 325 15.82 19.80 3.68
C LEU A 325 17.18 20.49 3.52
N ASN A 326 17.42 21.10 2.37
CA ASN A 326 18.40 22.16 2.24
C ASN A 326 17.74 23.42 2.80
N MET A 327 17.86 23.58 4.11
CA MET A 327 17.51 24.78 4.89
C MET A 327 18.23 26.06 4.43
N ASN A 328 18.85 26.12 3.24
CA ASN A 328 19.62 27.25 2.75
C ASN A 328 19.09 27.89 1.45
N ILE A 329 17.93 27.49 0.92
CA ILE A 329 17.36 28.10 -0.31
C ILE A 329 16.14 29.01 -0.03
N LEU A 330 15.67 29.11 1.22
CA LEU A 330 14.63 30.09 1.58
C LEU A 330 15.15 31.52 1.84
N LEU A 331 16.47 31.75 1.86
CA LEU A 331 17.02 33.08 2.13
C LEU A 331 17.14 33.99 0.88
N PHE A 332 17.04 33.46 -0.34
CA PHE A 332 17.27 34.25 -1.56
C PHE A 332 16.01 34.82 -2.22
N ILE A 333 14.81 34.39 -1.82
CA ILE A 333 13.55 34.87 -2.43
C ILE A 333 12.88 35.98 -1.59
N LEU A 334 13.32 36.20 -0.35
CA LEU A 334 12.79 37.25 0.54
C LEU A 334 13.48 38.62 0.40
N LEU A 335 14.52 38.75 -0.43
CA LEU A 335 15.22 40.04 -0.63
C LEU A 335 14.79 40.83 -1.88
N PHE A 336 13.85 40.33 -2.68
CA PHE A 336 13.39 41.04 -3.89
C PHE A 336 12.04 41.78 -3.74
N PHE A 337 11.48 41.84 -2.53
CA PHE A 337 10.25 42.61 -2.23
C PHE A 337 10.44 43.72 -1.17
N MET A 338 11.68 44.16 -0.94
CA MET A 338 11.95 45.43 -0.27
C MET A 338 13.03 46.21 -1.03
N LEU A 339 12.59 46.92 -2.08
CA LEU A 339 13.17 48.17 -2.56
C LEU A 339 12.13 48.94 -3.37
#